data_AF-A0A376VPN0-F1
#
_entry.id   AF-A0A376VPN0-F1
#
_cell.length_a   1.000
_cell.length_b   1.000
_cell.length_c   1.000
_cell.angle_alpha   90.00
_cell.angle_beta   90.00
_cell.angle_gamma   90.00
#
_symmetry.space_group_name_H-M   'P 1'
#
loop_
_entity.id
_entity.type
_entity.pdbx_description
1 polymer ?
#
loop_
_entity_poly.entity_id
_entity_poly.type
_entity_poly.pdbx_seq_one_letter_code
_entity_poly.pdbx_strand_id
1 'polypeptide(L)'
;MAQLQAEIAKHFPSRLGYVTPLAAGAFPLTRRHALQYVQPGLALVGDAAHTIHPLAGQGVNLGYRDVDALIDVLVNARSHGEAWASYPILKRYQMRRMADNFIMQSGMDLFYAGFSNNLPPLRFVRILV
;
A
#
# COMPACT_ATOMS: atom_id res chain seq x y z
N MET A 1 6.08 30.23 -6.93
CA MET A 1 5.35 29.74 -8.11
C MET A 1 6.15 29.86 -9.41
N ALA A 2 6.83 30.98 -9.68
CA ALA A 2 7.70 31.12 -10.87
C ALA A 2 8.79 30.03 -10.98
N GLN A 3 9.43 29.66 -9.87
CA GLN A 3 10.39 28.54 -9.85
C GLN A 3 9.73 27.21 -10.22
N LEU A 4 8.57 26.87 -9.64
CA LEU A 4 7.83 25.65 -9.96
C LEU A 4 7.43 25.62 -11.44
N GLN A 5 7.02 26.76 -12.01
CA GLN A 5 6.70 26.89 -13.42
C GLN A 5 7.91 26.62 -14.32
N ALA A 6 9.08 27.18 -13.96
CA ALA A 6 10.32 26.95 -14.69
C ALA A 6 10.76 25.48 -14.61
N GLU A 7 10.65 24.85 -13.44
CA GLU A 7 10.98 23.43 -13.26
C GLU A 7 10.01 22.51 -14.03
N ILE A 8 8.71 22.82 -14.06
CA ILE A 8 7.74 22.09 -14.89
C ILE A 8 8.12 22.20 -16.37
N ALA A 9 8.39 23.41 -16.87
CA ALA A 9 8.76 23.63 -18.27
C ALA A 9 10.07 22.91 -18.66
N LYS A 10 11.00 22.76 -17.71
CA LYS A 10 12.28 22.08 -17.92
C LYS A 10 12.17 20.56 -17.91
N HIS A 11 11.32 20.00 -17.04
CA HIS A 11 11.28 18.56 -16.78
C HIS A 11 10.12 17.81 -17.43
N PHE A 12 9.04 18.50 -17.82
CA PHE A 12 7.90 17.86 -18.49
C PHE A 12 7.99 17.98 -20.02
N PRO A 13 7.42 17.02 -20.77
CA PRO A 13 7.44 17.05 -22.22
C PRO A 13 6.64 18.25 -22.78
N SER A 14 7.06 18.74 -23.94
CA SER A 14 6.43 19.88 -24.63
C SER A 14 4.94 19.70 -24.95
N ARG A 15 4.45 18.45 -25.01
CA ARG A 15 3.02 18.13 -25.18
C ARG A 15 2.15 18.70 -24.05
N LEU A 16 2.70 19.00 -22.89
CA LEU A 16 1.97 19.57 -21.76
C LEU A 16 1.49 21.01 -22.03
N GLY A 17 2.15 21.73 -22.95
CA GLY A 17 1.84 23.12 -23.25
C GLY A 17 2.25 24.09 -22.13
N TYR A 18 1.65 25.28 -22.13
CA TYR A 18 1.93 26.30 -21.12
C TYR A 18 1.13 26.04 -19.85
N VAL A 19 1.84 25.85 -18.73
CA VAL A 19 1.25 25.58 -17.41
C VAL A 19 1.53 26.76 -16.48
N THR A 20 0.48 27.30 -15.87
CA THR A 20 0.58 28.33 -14.82
C THR A 20 0.26 27.70 -13.47
N PRO A 21 1.24 27.50 -12.56
CA PRO A 21 0.96 26.98 -11.23
C PRO A 21 0.14 27.97 -10.41
N LEU A 22 -1.02 27.53 -9.93
CA LEU A 22 -1.91 28.37 -9.09
C LEU A 22 -1.61 28.25 -7.60
N ALA A 23 -1.19 27.07 -7.14
CA ALA A 23 -0.85 26.78 -5.75
C ALA A 23 0.17 25.63 -5.67
N ALA A 24 0.85 25.52 -4.54
CA ALA A 24 1.67 24.36 -4.20
C ALA A 24 1.51 24.05 -2.71
N GLY A 25 1.57 22.76 -2.38
CA GLY A 25 1.55 22.25 -1.01
C GLY A 25 2.61 21.18 -0.83
N ALA A 26 3.10 21.03 0.40
CA ALA A 26 3.99 19.96 0.78
C ALA A 26 3.30 19.11 1.84
N PHE A 27 3.32 17.79 1.67
CA PHE A 27 2.73 16.84 2.60
C PHE A 27 3.83 15.91 3.09
N PRO A 28 4.07 15.80 4.40
CA PRO A 28 5.08 14.90 4.91
C PRO A 28 4.67 13.46 4.61
N LEU A 29 5.56 12.73 3.94
CA LEU A 29 5.37 11.31 3.66
C LEU A 29 5.56 10.56 4.98
N THR A 30 4.46 10.28 5.66
CA THR A 30 4.48 9.56 6.92
C THR A 30 4.10 8.10 6.69
N ARG A 31 4.99 7.18 7.07
CA ARG A 31 4.66 5.76 7.09
C ARG A 31 3.80 5.48 8.32
N ARG A 32 2.61 4.94 8.11
CA ARG A 32 1.71 4.50 9.17
C ARG A 32 1.20 3.11 8.81
N HIS A 33 1.34 2.17 9.73
CA HIS A 33 0.83 0.83 9.57
C HIS A 33 -0.16 0.59 10.69
N ALA A 34 -1.44 0.40 10.37
CA ALA A 34 -2.40 0.04 11.39
C ALA A 34 -2.09 -1.38 11.88
N LEU A 35 -2.08 -1.60 13.19
CA LEU A 35 -1.90 -2.95 13.76
C LEU A 35 -3.22 -3.75 13.76
N GLN A 36 -4.34 -3.04 13.58
CA GLN A 36 -5.69 -3.59 13.57
C GLN A 36 -6.49 -2.87 12.48
N TYR A 37 -7.07 -3.63 11.56
CA TYR A 37 -7.92 -3.11 10.47
C TYR A 37 -9.39 -3.21 10.81
N VAL A 38 -9.78 -4.02 11.79
CA VAL A 38 -11.18 -4.22 12.14
C VAL A 38 -11.42 -4.17 13.64
N GLN A 39 -12.59 -3.69 14.01
CA GLN A 39 -13.19 -3.75 15.36
C GLN A 39 -14.65 -4.20 15.21
N PRO A 40 -15.36 -4.53 16.30
CA PRO A 40 -16.79 -4.84 16.22
C PRO A 40 -17.56 -3.72 15.49
N GLY A 41 -18.15 -4.03 14.34
CA GLY A 41 -18.91 -3.08 13.52
C GLY A 41 -18.08 -2.06 12.72
N LEU A 42 -16.75 -2.19 12.67
CA LEU A 42 -15.86 -1.24 12.00
C LEU A 42 -14.80 -1.97 11.16
N ALA A 43 -14.57 -1.49 9.94
CA ALA A 43 -13.47 -1.91 9.08
C ALA A 43 -12.77 -0.69 8.48
N LEU A 44 -11.44 -0.68 8.53
CA LEU A 44 -10.57 0.29 7.89
C LEU A 44 -10.17 -0.20 6.50
N VAL A 45 -10.14 0.72 5.54
CA VAL A 45 -9.75 0.45 4.14
C VAL A 45 -8.85 1.58 3.63
N GLY A 46 -8.01 1.28 2.64
CA GLY A 46 -7.12 2.23 1.98
C GLY A 46 -6.08 2.81 2.92
N ASP A 47 -5.83 4.11 2.79
CA ASP A 47 -4.76 4.80 3.53
C ASP A 47 -4.99 4.79 5.06
N ALA A 48 -6.23 4.53 5.51
CA ALA A 48 -6.56 4.31 6.91
C ALA A 48 -6.12 2.93 7.44
N ALA A 49 -6.05 1.91 6.56
CA ALA A 49 -5.58 0.57 6.91
C ALA A 49 -4.07 0.42 6.69
N HIS A 50 -3.54 1.05 5.63
CA HIS A 50 -2.17 0.87 5.18
C HIS A 50 -1.59 2.17 4.60
N THR A 51 -0.81 2.94 5.36
CA THR A 51 0.03 3.99 4.77
C THR A 51 1.38 3.38 4.39
N ILE A 52 1.37 2.65 3.28
CA ILE A 52 2.60 2.16 2.65
C ILE A 52 3.32 3.35 2.00
N HIS A 53 4.65 3.32 2.07
CA HIS A 53 5.56 4.32 1.52
C HIS A 53 5.01 4.92 0.22
N PRO A 54 4.73 6.24 0.17
CA PRO A 54 4.09 6.88 -0.98
C PRO A 54 5.10 6.98 -2.13
N LEU A 55 5.29 5.88 -2.85
CA LEU A 55 5.59 5.98 -4.27
C LEU A 55 4.31 6.53 -4.91
N ALA A 56 4.39 7.78 -5.34
CA ALA A 56 3.27 8.58 -5.84
C ALA A 56 2.33 7.73 -6.73
N GLY A 57 1.05 7.66 -6.34
CA GLY A 57 0.00 6.97 -7.12
C GLY A 57 -0.37 5.54 -6.68
N GLN A 58 0.27 4.95 -5.67
CA GLN A 58 -0.05 3.59 -5.23
C GLN A 58 -1.19 3.50 -4.20
N GLY A 59 -1.46 4.56 -3.44
CA GLY A 59 -2.44 4.53 -2.34
C GLY A 59 -3.87 4.23 -2.79
N VAL A 60 -4.31 4.81 -3.92
CA VAL A 60 -5.66 4.57 -4.45
C VAL A 60 -5.84 3.12 -4.93
N ASN A 61 -4.83 2.55 -5.57
CA ASN A 61 -4.85 1.17 -6.05
C ASN A 61 -4.89 0.17 -4.89
N LEU A 62 -4.19 0.49 -3.79
CA LEU A 62 -4.25 -0.30 -2.57
C LEU A 62 -5.64 -0.24 -1.92
N GLY A 63 -6.25 0.96 -1.89
CA GLY A 63 -7.61 1.16 -1.43
C GLY A 63 -8.64 0.38 -2.24
N TYR A 64 -8.52 0.33 -3.57
CA TYR A 64 -9.41 -0.48 -4.40
C TYR A 64 -9.31 -1.98 -4.07
N ARG A 65 -8.10 -2.49 -3.84
CA ARG A 65 -7.89 -3.89 -3.43
C ARG A 65 -8.46 -4.18 -2.03
N ASP A 66 -8.38 -3.22 -1.11
CA ASP A 66 -9.01 -3.35 0.21
C ASP A 66 -10.54 -3.42 0.08
N VAL A 67 -11.14 -2.58 -0.76
CA VAL A 67 -12.59 -2.57 -1.01
C VAL A 67 -13.03 -3.88 -1.67
N ASP A 68 -12.31 -4.36 -2.69
CA ASP A 68 -12.63 -5.61 -3.39
C ASP A 68 -12.60 -6.81 -2.44
N ALA A 69 -11.54 -6.93 -1.64
CA ALA A 69 -11.41 -7.99 -0.63
C ALA A 69 -12.49 -7.90 0.46
N LEU A 70 -12.89 -6.70 0.87
CA LEU A 70 -13.96 -6.51 1.84
C LEU A 70 -15.31 -6.92 1.23
N ILE A 71 -15.63 -6.50 0.01
CA ILE A 71 -16.86 -6.85 -0.69
C ILE A 71 -16.98 -8.38 -0.81
N ASP A 72 -15.92 -9.06 -1.27
CA ASP A 72 -15.88 -10.53 -1.36
C ASP A 72 -16.30 -11.20 -0.04
N VAL A 73 -15.69 -10.77 1.07
CA VAL A 73 -15.94 -11.32 2.40
C VAL A 73 -17.38 -11.09 2.84
N LEU A 74 -17.90 -9.86 2.63
CA LEU A 74 -19.25 -9.51 3.05
C LEU A 74 -20.32 -10.19 2.21
N VAL A 75 -20.13 -10.27 0.89
CA VAL A 75 -21.06 -10.93 -0.04
C VAL A 75 -21.11 -12.42 0.24
N ASN A 76 -19.96 -13.08 0.42
CA ASN A 76 -19.91 -14.50 0.75
C ASN A 76 -20.57 -14.79 2.11
N ALA A 77 -20.33 -13.98 3.14
CA ALA A 77 -20.99 -14.14 4.42
C ALA A 77 -22.51 -13.99 4.30
N ARG A 78 -23.00 -13.00 3.53
CA ARG A 78 -24.43 -12.83 3.25
C ARG A 78 -25.02 -14.02 2.50
N SER A 79 -24.32 -14.58 1.51
CA SER A 79 -24.84 -15.71 0.72
C SER A 79 -24.99 -16.99 1.54
N HIS A 80 -24.22 -17.15 2.63
CA HIS A 80 -24.32 -18.28 3.55
C HIS A 80 -25.20 -17.99 4.78
N GLY A 81 -25.88 -16.84 4.84
CA GLY A 81 -26.73 -16.46 5.97
C GLY A 81 -25.96 -16.12 7.25
N GLU A 82 -24.66 -15.85 7.16
CA GLU A 82 -23.85 -15.45 8.30
C GLU A 82 -24.13 -13.98 8.68
N ALA A 83 -23.85 -13.63 9.94
CA ALA A 83 -23.90 -12.25 10.40
C ALA A 83 -22.73 -11.45 9.76
N TRP A 84 -22.94 -10.95 8.54
CA TRP A 84 -21.91 -10.34 7.69
C TRP A 84 -21.19 -9.14 8.31
N ALA A 85 -21.85 -8.39 9.20
CA ALA A 85 -21.25 -7.27 9.94
C ALA A 85 -20.55 -7.70 11.25
N SER A 86 -20.59 -8.99 11.59
CA SER A 86 -20.01 -9.48 12.83
C SER A 86 -18.48 -9.42 12.80
N TYR A 87 -17.90 -9.22 13.97
CA TYR A 87 -16.45 -9.16 14.14
C TYR A 87 -15.71 -10.38 13.54
N PRO A 88 -16.17 -11.64 13.70
CA PRO A 88 -15.53 -12.79 13.05
C PRO A 88 -15.47 -12.70 11.52
N ILE A 89 -16.51 -12.17 10.86
CA ILE A 89 -16.53 -11.97 9.41
C ILE A 89 -15.54 -10.88 9.00
N LEU A 90 -15.57 -9.72 9.66
CA LEU A 90 -14.64 -8.64 9.40
C LEU A 90 -13.18 -9.07 9.64
N LYS A 91 -12.93 -9.96 10.60
CA LYS A 91 -11.59 -10.52 10.84
C LYS A 91 -11.08 -11.34 9.64
N ARG A 92 -11.96 -11.97 8.84
CA ARG A 92 -11.55 -12.65 7.59
C ARG A 92 -10.94 -11.66 6.59
N TYR A 93 -11.54 -10.48 6.44
CA TYR A 93 -10.98 -9.39 5.62
C TYR A 93 -9.61 -8.97 6.15
N GLN A 94 -9.49 -8.70 7.46
CA GLN A 94 -8.21 -8.35 8.07
C GLN A 94 -7.13 -9.42 7.82
N MET A 95 -7.45 -10.70 7.97
CA MET A 95 -6.49 -11.79 7.74
C MET A 95 -6.02 -11.86 6.29
N ARG A 96 -6.93 -11.68 5.31
CA ARG A 96 -6.60 -11.67 3.88
C ARG A 96 -5.63 -10.53 3.55
N ARG A 97 -5.85 -9.34 4.12
CA ARG A 97 -4.98 -8.17 3.89
C ARG A 97 -3.70 -8.19 4.72
N MET A 98 -3.69 -8.79 5.90
CA MET A 98 -2.46 -9.02 6.67
C MET A 98 -1.55 -10.04 6.01
N ALA A 99 -2.09 -11.10 5.40
CA ALA A 99 -1.28 -12.09 4.67
C ALA A 99 -0.51 -11.46 3.50
N ASP A 100 -1.15 -10.58 2.74
CA ASP A 100 -0.50 -9.81 1.67
C ASP A 100 0.64 -8.93 2.22
N ASN A 101 0.45 -8.32 3.40
CA ASN A 101 1.49 -7.52 4.07
C ASN A 101 2.61 -8.38 4.68
N PHE A 102 2.31 -9.57 5.20
CA PHE A 102 3.28 -10.47 5.80
C PHE A 102 4.19 -11.11 4.74
N ILE A 103 3.65 -11.44 3.56
CA ILE A 103 4.44 -11.87 2.39
C ILE A 103 5.38 -10.73 1.95
N MET A 104 4.90 -9.48 1.97
CA MET A 104 5.74 -8.33 1.65
C MET A 104 6.85 -8.08 2.70
N GLN A 105 6.57 -8.25 4.00
CA GLN A 105 7.55 -8.13 5.09
C GLN A 105 8.58 -9.28 5.08
N SER A 106 8.13 -10.53 4.94
CA SER A 106 9.01 -11.69 4.86
C SER A 106 9.94 -11.64 3.64
N GLY A 107 9.43 -11.11 2.51
CA GLY A 107 10.25 -10.82 1.34
C GLY A 107 11.32 -9.76 1.60
N MET A 108 10.96 -8.65 2.27
CA MET A 108 11.93 -7.60 2.60
C MET A 108 12.97 -8.05 3.62
N ASP A 109 12.61 -8.87 4.61
CA ASP A 109 13.56 -9.42 5.58
C ASP A 109 14.53 -10.42 4.94
N LEU A 110 14.07 -11.22 3.97
CA LEU A 110 14.92 -12.11 3.18
C LEU A 110 15.89 -11.32 2.27
N PHE A 111 15.42 -10.25 1.62
CA PHE A 111 16.28 -9.35 0.84
C PHE A 111 17.29 -8.62 1.74
N TYR A 112 16.88 -8.13 2.90
CA TYR A 112 17.76 -7.46 3.85
C TYR A 112 18.80 -8.43 4.42
N ALA A 113 18.41 -9.63 4.83
CA ALA A 113 19.35 -10.65 5.32
C ALA A 113 20.30 -11.15 4.21
N GLY A 114 19.84 -11.22 2.97
CA GLY A 114 20.65 -11.64 1.81
C GLY A 114 21.64 -10.58 1.31
N PHE A 115 21.30 -9.28 1.39
CA PHE A 115 22.16 -8.18 0.92
C PHE A 115 22.93 -7.45 2.02
N SER A 116 22.55 -7.58 3.30
CA SER A 116 23.23 -6.94 4.44
C SER A 116 24.35 -7.81 5.03
N ASN A 117 24.44 -9.09 4.66
CA ASN A 117 25.50 -9.99 5.12
C ASN A 117 26.67 -10.05 4.14
N ASN A 118 27.84 -9.60 4.58
CA ASN A 118 29.10 -9.62 3.83
C ASN A 118 29.89 -10.92 4.07
N LEU A 119 29.20 -12.07 4.11
CA LEU A 119 29.81 -13.37 4.38
C LEU A 119 30.09 -14.15 3.08
N PRO A 120 31.32 -14.68 2.88
CA PRO A 120 31.76 -15.31 1.63
C PRO A 120 30.89 -16.45 1.05
N PRO A 121 30.27 -17.37 1.83
CA PRO A 121 29.56 -18.51 1.24
C PRO A 121 28.22 -18.14 0.59
N LEU A 122 27.64 -16.99 0.92
CA LEU A 122 26.36 -16.51 0.34
C LEU A 122 26.53 -15.89 -1.06
N ARG A 123 27.77 -15.62 -1.50
CA ARG A 123 28.08 -15.07 -2.82
C ARG A 123 27.73 -16.02 -3.97
N PHE A 124 27.74 -17.33 -3.72
CA PHE A 124 27.43 -18.35 -4.73
C PHE A 124 25.93 -18.46 -5.03
N VAL A 125 25.08 -18.17 -4.05
CA VAL A 125 23.61 -18.19 -4.24
C VAL A 125 23.15 -17.05 -5.14
N ARG A 126 23.90 -15.94 -5.21
CA ARG A 126 23.61 -14.77 -6.05
C ARG A 126 23.75 -15.01 -7.56
N ILE A 127 24.34 -16.13 -7.98
CA ILE A 127 24.58 -16.45 -9.41
C ILE A 127 23.50 -17.39 -9.98
N LEU A 128 22.59 -17.89 -9.13
CA LEU A 128 21.52 -18.82 -9.54
C LEU A 128 20.13 -18.16 -9.64
N VAL A 129 20.04 -16.84 -9.43
CA VAL A 129 18.88 -15.98 -9.71
C VAL A 129 19.29 -14.96 -10.75
#